data_AF-A0A4R3L1D9-F1
#
_entry.id   AF-A0A4R3L1D9-F1
#
_cell.length_a   1.000
_cell.length_b   1.000
_cell.length_c   1.000
_cell.angle_alpha   90.00
_cell.angle_beta   90.00
_cell.angle_gamma   90.00
#
_symmetry.space_group_name_H-M   'P 1'
#
loop_
_entity.id
_entity.type
_entity.pdbx_description
1 polymer ?
#
loop_
_entity_poly.entity_id
_entity_poly.type
_entity_poly.pdbx_seq_one_letter_code
_entity_poly.pdbx_strand_id
1 'polypeptide(L)'
;MIEVSKTKIIIKEAILINTIIHEIIEKITRDFNNNIEDLMLNSRDISRFIINTKKSLDEIGTMIVKEALEMLDEIIRESSSRKKEYYIQRRNDEKTLITIFGEVNYLRTYYKSKKDGSYRYLSDELVGIYPYERMDLSYESELIKEAIETSYEKSGKRASSNVQVTKQTVMNTIR
;
A
#
# COMPACT_ATOMS: atom_id res chain seq x y z
N MET A 1 -27.85 -19.23 11.16
CA MET A 1 -27.13 -18.87 9.91
C MET A 1 -26.24 -17.63 10.03
N ILE A 2 -26.57 -16.62 10.85
CA ILE A 2 -25.80 -15.35 10.95
C ILE A 2 -24.48 -15.51 11.74
N GLU A 3 -24.43 -16.30 12.82
CA GLU A 3 -23.19 -16.54 13.59
C GLU A 3 -22.12 -17.26 12.77
N VAL A 4 -22.48 -18.32 12.06
CA VAL A 4 -21.56 -19.09 11.20
C VAL A 4 -20.88 -18.21 10.15
N SER A 5 -21.59 -17.19 9.64
CA SER A 5 -21.02 -16.25 8.66
C SER A 5 -20.01 -15.29 9.30
N LYS A 6 -20.24 -14.81 10.52
CA LYS A 6 -19.28 -13.96 11.25
C LYS A 6 -18.04 -14.76 11.64
N THR A 7 -18.21 -15.99 12.11
CA THR A 7 -17.09 -16.88 12.48
C THR A 7 -16.20 -17.21 11.28
N LYS A 8 -16.78 -17.45 10.09
CA LYS A 8 -16.00 -17.66 8.86
C LYS A 8 -15.16 -16.45 8.44
N ILE A 9 -15.70 -15.23 8.61
CA ILE A 9 -14.99 -13.98 8.30
C ILE A 9 -13.79 -13.83 9.25
N ILE A 10 -14.01 -13.97 10.55
CA ILE A 10 -12.95 -13.85 11.58
C ILE A 10 -11.84 -14.88 11.35
N ILE A 11 -12.19 -16.14 11.04
CA ILE A 11 -11.19 -17.18 10.75
C ILE A 11 -10.39 -16.84 9.49
N LYS A 12 -11.04 -16.34 8.44
CA LYS A 12 -10.37 -15.95 7.20
C LYS A 12 -9.42 -14.76 7.41
N GLU A 13 -9.85 -13.74 8.16
CA GLU A 13 -9.01 -12.61 8.57
C GLU A 13 -7.79 -13.08 9.36
N ALA A 14 -7.99 -13.96 10.35
CA ALA A 14 -6.90 -14.50 11.16
C ALA A 14 -5.88 -15.31 10.34
N ILE A 15 -6.35 -16.12 9.37
CA ILE A 15 -5.47 -16.89 8.48
C ILE A 15 -4.66 -15.94 7.58
N LEU A 16 -5.30 -14.94 6.99
CA LEU A 16 -4.66 -13.99 6.08
C LEU A 16 -3.60 -13.15 6.79
N ILE A 17 -3.93 -12.63 7.99
CA ILE A 17 -2.98 -11.92 8.86
C ILE A 17 -1.78 -12.82 9.19
N ASN A 18 -2.01 -14.09 9.52
CA ASN A 18 -0.93 -15.02 9.85
C ASN A 18 -0.02 -15.31 8.64
N THR A 19 -0.59 -15.43 7.43
CA THR A 19 0.20 -15.60 6.19
C THR A 19 1.15 -14.43 5.98
N ILE A 20 0.69 -13.19 6.16
CA ILE A 20 1.51 -12.01 5.89
C ILE A 20 2.52 -11.74 6.98
N ILE A 21 2.17 -12.01 8.24
CA ILE A 21 3.15 -12.02 9.33
C ILE A 21 4.28 -13.00 9.00
N HIS A 22 3.96 -14.19 8.48
CA HIS A 22 4.96 -15.17 8.09
C HIS A 22 5.86 -14.67 6.95
N GLU A 23 5.27 -14.14 5.87
CA GLU A 23 6.03 -13.55 4.75
C GLU A 23 6.95 -12.41 5.20
N ILE A 24 6.47 -11.55 6.10
CA ILE A 24 7.26 -10.45 6.67
C ILE A 24 8.41 -11.00 7.52
N ILE A 25 8.19 -12.01 8.37
CA ILE A 25 9.23 -12.62 9.20
C ILE A 25 10.31 -13.26 8.33
N GLU A 26 9.91 -14.01 7.29
CA GLU A 26 10.85 -14.63 6.34
C GLU A 26 11.70 -13.56 5.64
N LYS A 27 11.05 -12.48 5.20
CA LYS A 27 11.73 -11.37 4.54
C LYS A 27 12.72 -10.67 5.48
N ILE A 28 12.29 -10.30 6.70
CA ILE A 28 13.16 -9.66 7.70
C ILE A 28 14.37 -10.55 7.99
N THR A 29 14.13 -11.84 8.23
CA THR A 29 15.19 -12.79 8.57
C THR A 29 16.21 -12.91 7.45
N ARG A 30 15.73 -13.06 6.21
CA ARG A 30 16.57 -13.15 5.01
C ARG A 30 17.38 -11.87 4.79
N ASP A 31 16.73 -10.71 4.81
CA ASP A 31 17.39 -9.44 4.55
C ASP A 31 18.40 -9.09 5.64
N PHE A 32 18.09 -9.40 6.90
CA PHE A 32 19.02 -9.23 8.02
C PHE A 32 20.26 -10.11 7.88
N ASN A 33 20.10 -11.41 7.58
CA ASN A 33 21.22 -12.33 7.40
C ASN A 33 22.13 -11.88 6.26
N ASN A 34 21.56 -11.51 5.11
CA ASN A 34 22.31 -11.01 3.95
C ASN A 34 23.09 -9.73 4.31
N ASN A 35 22.46 -8.80 5.05
CA ASN A 35 23.11 -7.54 5.44
C ASN A 35 24.24 -7.76 6.46
N ILE A 36 24.07 -8.67 7.42
CA ILE A 36 25.12 -9.03 8.38
C ILE A 36 26.29 -9.70 7.66
N GLU A 37 26.02 -10.62 6.73
CA GLU A 37 27.05 -11.28 5.93
C GLU A 37 27.88 -10.27 5.12
N ASP A 38 27.23 -9.32 4.43
CA ASP A 38 27.93 -8.25 3.70
C ASP A 38 28.78 -7.36 4.63
N LEU A 39 28.24 -7.03 5.81
CA LEU A 39 28.95 -6.21 6.80
C LEU A 39 30.23 -6.90 7.30
N MET A 40 30.16 -8.21 7.56
CA MET A 40 31.29 -8.99 8.07
C MET A 40 32.33 -9.30 6.99
N LEU A 41 31.90 -9.62 5.77
CA LEU A 41 32.77 -10.16 4.72
C LEU A 41 33.29 -9.13 3.72
N ASN A 42 32.49 -8.10 3.38
CA ASN A 42 32.76 -7.29 2.19
C ASN A 42 33.01 -5.80 2.49
N SER A 43 32.23 -5.19 3.38
CA SER A 43 32.18 -3.73 3.47
C SER A 43 32.76 -3.13 4.76
N ARG A 44 32.60 -3.79 5.92
CA ARG A 44 32.79 -3.17 7.25
C ARG A 44 32.16 -1.78 7.37
N ASP A 45 31.13 -1.51 6.58
CA ASP A 45 30.46 -0.21 6.50
C ASP A 45 29.07 -0.32 7.10
N ILE A 46 28.95 0.11 8.35
CA ILE A 46 27.68 0.14 9.07
C ILE A 46 26.65 1.06 8.38
N SER A 47 27.09 2.06 7.62
CA SER A 47 26.20 2.97 6.89
C SER A 47 25.44 2.21 5.80
N ARG A 48 26.13 1.32 5.08
CA ARG A 48 25.53 0.47 4.06
C ARG A 48 24.50 -0.50 4.67
N PHE A 49 24.83 -1.09 5.81
CA PHE A 49 23.90 -1.93 6.57
C PHE A 49 22.60 -1.17 6.92
N ILE A 50 22.73 0.07 7.42
CA ILE A 50 21.59 0.92 7.79
C ILE A 50 20.74 1.28 6.56
N ILE A 51 21.36 1.64 5.44
CA ILE A 51 20.65 1.97 4.20
C ILE A 51 19.88 0.76 3.67
N ASN A 52 20.49 -0.42 3.63
CA ASN A 52 19.81 -1.64 3.19
C ASN A 52 18.67 -2.03 4.14
N THR A 53 18.85 -1.83 5.45
CA THR A 53 17.80 -2.06 6.45
C THR A 53 16.61 -1.13 6.21
N LYS A 54 16.85 0.17 5.98
CA LYS A 54 15.80 1.13 5.61
C LYS A 54 15.02 0.64 4.37
N LYS A 55 15.72 0.22 3.31
CA LYS A 55 15.09 -0.30 2.09
C LYS A 55 14.22 -1.52 2.36
N SER A 56 14.69 -2.46 3.18
CA SER A 56 13.92 -3.64 3.58
C SER A 56 12.63 -3.24 4.33
N LEU A 57 12.73 -2.27 5.24
CA LEU A 57 11.57 -1.74 5.97
C LEU A 57 10.57 -1.02 5.04
N ASP A 58 11.04 -0.29 4.03
CA ASP A 58 10.18 0.33 3.01
C ASP A 58 9.40 -0.74 2.21
N GLU A 59 10.05 -1.84 1.84
CA GLU A 59 9.39 -2.97 1.16
C GLU A 59 8.36 -3.67 2.07
N ILE A 60 8.68 -3.86 3.35
CA ILE A 60 7.73 -4.40 4.35
C ILE A 60 6.54 -3.47 4.55
N GLY A 61 6.78 -2.15 4.61
CA GLY A 61 5.72 -1.15 4.69
C GLY A 61 4.73 -1.26 3.52
N THR A 62 5.26 -1.47 2.31
CA THR A 62 4.45 -1.69 1.10
C THR A 62 3.55 -2.94 1.23
N MET A 63 4.09 -4.05 1.76
CA MET A 63 3.32 -5.28 2.01
C MET A 63 2.19 -5.07 3.02
N ILE A 64 2.47 -4.36 4.11
CA ILE A 64 1.48 -4.08 5.17
C ILE A 64 0.34 -3.20 4.64
N VAL A 65 0.67 -2.14 3.90
CA VAL A 65 -0.35 -1.23 3.33
C VAL A 65 -1.21 -1.96 2.30
N LYS A 66 -0.60 -2.77 1.42
CA LYS A 66 -1.35 -3.61 0.48
C LYS A 66 -2.39 -4.45 1.21
N GLU A 67 -1.95 -5.15 2.25
CA GLU A 67 -2.82 -6.07 2.99
C GLU A 67 -3.97 -5.33 3.69
N ALA A 68 -3.68 -4.19 4.30
CA ALA A 68 -4.71 -3.37 4.94
C ALA A 68 -5.80 -2.97 3.93
N LEU A 69 -5.42 -2.57 2.72
CA LEU A 69 -6.36 -2.18 1.66
C LEU A 69 -7.19 -3.38 1.15
N GLU A 70 -6.57 -4.53 0.93
CA GLU A 70 -7.26 -5.74 0.45
C GLU A 70 -8.19 -6.34 1.52
N MET A 71 -7.79 -6.27 2.79
CA MET A 71 -8.62 -6.69 3.92
C MET A 71 -9.85 -5.78 4.08
N LEU A 72 -9.68 -4.46 3.94
CA LEU A 72 -10.81 -3.53 3.94
C LEU A 72 -11.79 -3.83 2.79
N ASP A 73 -11.29 -4.15 1.59
CA ASP A 73 -12.16 -4.58 0.48
C ASP A 73 -12.92 -5.87 0.81
N GLU A 74 -12.28 -6.87 1.42
CA GLU A 74 -12.94 -8.09 1.85
C GLU A 74 -14.02 -7.82 2.91
N ILE A 75 -13.75 -6.98 3.91
CA ILE A 75 -14.72 -6.62 4.96
C ILE A 75 -15.94 -5.94 4.35
N ILE A 76 -15.72 -4.95 3.47
CA ILE A 76 -16.81 -4.23 2.78
C ILE A 76 -17.58 -5.18 1.89
N ARG A 77 -16.89 -6.07 1.17
CA ARG A 77 -17.53 -7.13 0.41
C ARG A 77 -18.39 -7.97 1.34
N GLU A 78 -17.91 -8.51 2.44
CA GLU A 78 -18.77 -9.38 3.26
C GLU A 78 -19.88 -8.67 4.03
N SER A 79 -19.82 -7.34 4.17
CA SER A 79 -20.79 -6.53 4.89
C SER A 79 -22.22 -6.65 4.35
N SER A 80 -23.18 -6.66 5.30
CA SER A 80 -24.61 -6.75 4.98
C SER A 80 -25.16 -5.47 4.37
N SER A 81 -24.64 -4.30 4.78
CA SER A 81 -24.98 -2.99 4.21
C SER A 81 -24.64 -2.94 2.72
N ARG A 82 -23.41 -3.31 2.36
CA ARG A 82 -22.98 -3.41 0.96
C ARG A 82 -23.90 -4.34 0.17
N LYS A 83 -24.17 -5.55 0.66
CA LYS A 83 -25.03 -6.55 -0.04
C LYS A 83 -26.44 -6.02 -0.31
N LYS A 84 -26.99 -5.15 0.56
CA LYS A 84 -28.29 -4.51 0.36
C LYS A 84 -28.22 -3.45 -0.74
N GLU A 85 -27.21 -2.59 -0.72
CA GLU A 85 -27.16 -1.36 -1.53
C GLU A 85 -26.39 -1.48 -2.86
N TYR A 86 -25.55 -2.49 -3.03
CA TYR A 86 -24.65 -2.61 -4.19
C TYR A 86 -24.61 -4.02 -4.79
N TYR A 87 -24.43 -4.08 -6.11
CA TYR A 87 -24.03 -5.28 -6.84
C TYR A 87 -22.50 -5.31 -7.00
N ILE A 88 -21.90 -6.50 -6.98
CA ILE A 88 -20.50 -6.69 -7.43
C ILE A 88 -20.50 -6.62 -8.94
N GLN A 89 -19.82 -5.64 -9.51
CA GLN A 89 -19.64 -5.53 -10.96
C GLN A 89 -18.38 -6.26 -11.42
N ARG A 90 -17.26 -6.10 -10.69
CA ARG A 90 -15.99 -6.74 -10.99
C ARG A 90 -15.17 -6.89 -9.71
N ARG A 91 -14.41 -7.97 -9.61
CA ARG A 91 -13.51 -8.25 -8.48
C ARG A 91 -12.08 -8.21 -8.96
N ASN A 92 -11.16 -7.98 -8.03
CA ASN A 92 -9.73 -8.01 -8.26
C ASN A 92 -9.30 -6.98 -9.32
N ASP A 93 -9.90 -5.78 -9.26
CA ASP A 93 -9.39 -4.65 -10.02
C ASP A 93 -8.07 -4.21 -9.42
N GLU A 94 -7.04 -4.11 -10.25
CA GLU A 94 -5.73 -3.66 -9.81
C GLU A 94 -5.70 -2.13 -9.65
N LYS A 95 -5.00 -1.69 -8.62
CA LYS A 95 -4.66 -0.29 -8.39
C LYS A 95 -3.25 -0.18 -7.81
N THR A 96 -2.50 0.75 -8.37
CA THR A 96 -1.23 1.20 -7.80
C THR A 96 -1.43 2.52 -7.08
N LEU A 97 -1.02 2.58 -5.82
CA LEU A 97 -0.94 3.79 -5.00
C LEU A 97 0.53 4.05 -4.65
N ILE A 98 1.03 5.25 -4.97
CA ILE A 98 2.39 5.67 -4.64
C ILE A 98 2.39 6.21 -3.21
N THR A 99 3.29 5.68 -2.39
CA THR A 99 3.45 6.06 -0.99
C THR A 99 4.89 6.38 -0.62
N ILE A 100 5.13 6.89 0.58
CA ILE A 100 6.49 7.09 1.13
C ILE A 100 7.32 5.80 1.15
N PHE A 101 6.66 4.63 1.35
CA PHE A 101 7.31 3.32 1.33
C PHE A 101 7.61 2.83 -0.09
N GLY A 102 6.79 3.25 -1.05
CA GLY A 102 6.91 2.87 -2.46
C GLY A 102 5.55 2.63 -3.12
N GLU A 103 5.56 1.92 -4.24
CA GLU A 103 4.36 1.57 -5.00
C GLU A 103 3.63 0.39 -4.34
N VAL A 104 2.44 0.67 -3.81
CA VAL A 104 1.53 -0.34 -3.28
C VAL A 104 0.60 -0.79 -4.39
N ASN A 105 0.75 -2.05 -4.82
CA ASN A 105 -0.14 -2.69 -5.79
C ASN A 105 -1.13 -3.58 -5.05
N TYR A 106 -2.42 -3.24 -5.12
CA TYR A 106 -3.48 -3.92 -4.38
C TYR A 106 -4.71 -4.18 -5.25
N LEU A 107 -5.54 -5.12 -4.79
CA LEU A 107 -6.79 -5.54 -5.42
C LEU A 107 -7.99 -4.90 -4.73
N ARG A 108 -8.94 -4.42 -5.53
CA ARG A 108 -10.19 -3.80 -5.06
C ARG A 108 -11.41 -4.31 -5.83
N THR A 109 -12.59 -4.15 -5.24
CA THR A 109 -13.87 -4.54 -5.86
C THR A 109 -14.60 -3.33 -6.42
N TYR A 110 -15.06 -3.46 -7.67
CA TYR A 110 -15.87 -2.45 -8.35
C TYR A 110 -17.36 -2.74 -8.15
N TYR A 111 -18.10 -1.76 -7.65
CA TYR A 111 -19.49 -1.90 -7.27
C TYR A 111 -20.42 -1.07 -8.16
N LYS A 112 -21.64 -1.56 -8.34
CA LYS A 112 -22.76 -0.81 -8.93
C LYS A 112 -23.84 -0.57 -7.88
N SER A 113 -24.16 0.68 -7.61
CA SER A 113 -25.24 1.09 -6.72
C SER A 113 -26.60 0.61 -7.25
N LYS A 114 -27.41 0.04 -6.36
CA LYS A 114 -28.80 -0.34 -6.67
C LYS A 114 -29.76 0.83 -6.67
N LYS A 115 -29.36 1.96 -6.05
CA LYS A 115 -30.21 3.14 -5.87
C LYS A 115 -30.26 4.00 -7.13
N ASP A 116 -29.09 4.34 -7.66
CA ASP A 116 -28.93 5.29 -8.75
C ASP A 116 -28.13 4.72 -9.94
N GLY A 117 -27.66 3.47 -9.84
CA GLY A 117 -26.86 2.84 -10.89
C GLY A 117 -25.41 3.34 -10.99
N SER A 118 -24.97 4.22 -10.08
CA SER A 118 -23.61 4.75 -10.05
C SER A 118 -22.59 3.64 -9.75
N TYR A 119 -21.34 3.89 -10.15
CA TYR A 119 -20.25 2.95 -9.95
C TYR A 119 -19.16 3.51 -9.04
N ARG A 120 -18.64 2.65 -8.16
CA ARG A 120 -17.89 3.07 -6.98
C ARG A 120 -16.84 2.03 -6.57
N TYR A 121 -15.74 2.48 -5.97
CA TYR A 121 -14.77 1.64 -5.26
C TYR A 121 -14.93 1.90 -3.76
N LEU A 122 -15.76 1.11 -3.09
CA LEU A 122 -16.20 1.40 -1.73
C LEU A 122 -15.06 1.34 -0.70
N SER A 123 -14.06 0.47 -0.88
CA SER A 123 -12.89 0.37 -0.01
C SER A 123 -11.99 1.58 -0.11
N ASP A 124 -11.69 2.02 -1.33
CA ASP A 124 -10.89 3.21 -1.58
C ASP A 124 -11.54 4.47 -1.00
N GLU A 125 -12.84 4.67 -1.28
CA GLU A 125 -13.58 5.83 -0.77
C GLU A 125 -13.65 5.86 0.75
N LEU A 126 -13.69 4.71 1.42
CA LEU A 126 -13.70 4.62 2.88
C LEU A 126 -12.42 5.18 3.50
N VAL A 127 -11.28 5.01 2.82
CA VAL A 127 -9.96 5.47 3.28
C VAL A 127 -9.52 6.78 2.60
N GLY A 128 -10.42 7.43 1.88
CA GLY A 128 -10.15 8.72 1.23
C GLY A 128 -9.28 8.62 -0.02
N ILE A 129 -9.25 7.47 -0.70
CA ILE A 129 -8.61 7.30 -2.01
C ILE A 129 -9.68 7.52 -3.08
N TYR A 130 -9.57 8.61 -3.83
CA TYR A 130 -10.52 9.03 -4.85
C TYR A 130 -10.12 8.59 -6.26
N PRO A 131 -11.08 8.58 -7.21
CA PRO A 131 -10.77 8.32 -8.61
C PRO A 131 -9.63 9.22 -9.11
N TYR A 132 -8.71 8.64 -9.89
CA TYR A 132 -7.53 9.29 -10.47
C TYR A 132 -6.39 9.65 -9.50
N GLU A 133 -6.57 9.54 -8.18
CA GLU A 133 -5.47 9.74 -7.24
C GLU A 133 -4.43 8.63 -7.41
N ARG A 134 -3.19 9.01 -7.67
CA ARG A 134 -2.06 8.07 -7.86
C ARG A 134 -1.09 8.09 -6.68
N MET A 135 -1.13 9.11 -5.85
CA MET A 135 -0.22 9.35 -4.74
C MET A 135 -1.05 9.53 -3.48
N ASP A 136 -0.57 9.03 -2.36
CA ASP A 136 -1.17 9.35 -1.06
C ASP A 136 -0.61 10.68 -0.52
N LEU A 137 -1.34 11.30 0.40
CA LEU A 137 -0.97 12.59 0.98
C LEU A 137 0.40 12.59 1.67
N SER A 138 0.85 11.45 2.21
CA SER A 138 2.18 11.36 2.84
C SER A 138 3.29 11.52 1.81
N TYR A 139 3.16 10.89 0.64
CA TYR A 139 4.12 11.03 -0.44
C TYR A 139 4.07 12.43 -1.06
N GLU A 140 2.88 12.99 -1.26
CA GLU A 140 2.72 14.37 -1.74
C GLU A 140 3.39 15.38 -0.79
N SER A 141 3.22 15.19 0.52
CA SER A 141 3.87 16.04 1.53
C SER A 141 5.39 15.95 1.44
N GLU A 142 5.94 14.76 1.23
CA GLU A 142 7.39 14.57 1.12
C GLU A 142 7.94 15.17 -0.19
N LEU A 143 7.20 15.05 -1.30
CA LEU A 143 7.55 15.73 -2.55
C LEU A 143 7.62 17.24 -2.39
N ILE A 144 6.66 17.85 -1.68
CA ILE A 144 6.64 19.31 -1.45
C ILE A 144 7.86 19.73 -0.63
N LYS A 145 8.19 19.02 0.46
CA LYS A 145 9.38 19.32 1.26
C LYS A 145 10.65 19.24 0.43
N GLU A 146 10.83 18.16 -0.31
CA GLU A 146 12.01 17.96 -1.16
C GLU A 146 12.11 18.98 -2.30
N ALA A 147 10.99 19.53 -2.78
CA ALA A 147 10.96 20.56 -3.80
C ALA A 147 11.27 21.97 -3.27
N ILE A 148 11.11 22.20 -1.96
CA ILE A 148 11.55 23.44 -1.30
C ILE A 148 13.08 23.40 -1.13
N GLU A 149 13.65 22.23 -0.80
CA GLU A 149 15.06 22.08 -0.50
C GLU A 149 15.95 21.76 -1.73
N THR A 150 15.36 21.27 -2.83
CA THR A 150 16.09 20.91 -4.05
C THR A 150 15.36 21.25 -5.35
N SER A 151 16.04 21.14 -6.49
CA SER A 151 15.41 21.27 -7.81
C SER A 151 14.36 20.17 -8.03
N TYR A 152 13.21 20.49 -8.61
CA TYR A 152 12.07 19.58 -8.88
C TYR A 152 12.42 18.20 -9.46
N GLU A 153 13.49 18.10 -10.26
CA GLU A 153 13.97 16.83 -10.84
C GLU A 153 14.66 15.90 -9.83
N LYS A 154 15.27 16.47 -8.78
CA LYS A 154 15.87 15.71 -7.67
C LYS A 154 14.85 15.32 -6.62
N SER A 155 13.79 16.11 -6.43
CA SER A 155 12.73 15.88 -5.45
C SER A 155 11.97 14.58 -5.71
N GLY A 156 11.67 14.27 -6.98
CA GLY A 156 11.02 13.01 -7.37
C GLY A 156 11.86 11.75 -7.10
N LYS A 157 13.18 11.86 -6.93
CA LYS A 157 14.08 10.75 -6.56
C LYS A 157 14.26 10.60 -5.05
N ARG A 158 13.90 11.61 -4.25
CA ARG A 158 14.14 11.64 -2.81
C ARG A 158 12.89 11.41 -1.98
N ALA A 159 11.71 11.74 -2.50
CA ALA A 159 10.44 11.52 -1.81
C ALA A 159 10.11 10.04 -1.57
N SER A 160 10.64 9.14 -2.40
CA SER A 160 10.72 7.70 -2.08
C SER A 160 11.96 7.12 -2.74
N SER A 161 12.68 6.27 -1.99
CA SER A 161 13.84 5.52 -2.47
C SER A 161 13.48 4.54 -3.59
N ASN A 162 12.21 4.12 -3.64
CA ASN A 162 11.72 3.01 -4.47
C ASN A 162 10.79 3.45 -5.62
N VAL A 163 10.41 4.74 -5.69
CA VAL A 163 9.49 5.26 -6.72
C VAL A 163 9.93 6.62 -7.23
N GLN A 164 9.85 6.81 -8.55
CA GLN A 164 10.14 8.08 -9.20
C GLN A 164 8.89 8.64 -9.89
N VAL A 165 8.53 9.87 -9.53
CA VAL A 165 7.51 10.64 -10.26
C VAL A 165 8.15 11.66 -11.20
N THR A 166 7.44 11.98 -12.28
CA THR A 166 7.93 12.93 -13.28
C THR A 166 7.96 14.35 -12.71
N LYS A 167 8.84 15.21 -13.24
CA LYS A 167 8.87 16.65 -12.92
C LYS A 167 7.49 17.32 -13.04
N GLN A 168 6.71 16.94 -14.05
CA GLN A 168 5.35 17.47 -14.25
C GLN A 168 4.40 17.07 -13.11
N THR A 169 4.54 15.84 -12.59
CA THR A 169 3.80 15.37 -11.43
C THR A 169 4.15 16.20 -10.19
N VAL A 170 5.44 16.43 -9.93
CA VAL A 170 5.90 17.28 -8.81
C VAL A 170 5.32 18.69 -8.92
N MET A 171 5.35 19.29 -10.12
CA MET A 171 4.80 20.63 -10.34
C MET A 171 3.29 20.70 -10.14
N ASN A 172 2.55 19.65 -10.49
CA ASN A 172 1.10 19.61 -10.31
C ASN A 172 0.70 19.44 -8.84
N THR A 173 1.52 18.78 -8.02
CA THR A 173 1.29 18.62 -6.57
C THR A 173 1.56 19.91 -5.79
N ILE A 174 2.42 20.79 -6.30
CA ILE A 174 2.82 22.05 -5.62
C ILE A 174 1.92 23.24 -6.00
N ARG A 175 1.29 23.20 -7.17
CA ARG A 175 0.41 24.25 -7.68
C ARG A 175 -0.97 24.19 -7.03
#